data_AF-A0A354V3W2-F1
#
_entry.id   AF-A0A354V3W2-F1
#
_cell.length_a   1.000
_cell.length_b   1.000
_cell.length_c   1.000
_cell.angle_alpha   90.00
_cell.angle_beta   90.00
_cell.angle_gamma   90.00
#
_symmetry.space_group_name_H-M   'P 1'
#
loop_
_entity.id
_entity.type
_entity.pdbx_description
1 polymer ?
#
loop_
_entity_poly.entity_id
_entity_poly.type
_entity_poly.pdbx_seq_one_letter_code
_entity_poly.pdbx_strand_id
1 'polypeptide(L)'
;HGEDVKEYYFYIDSTPTHSYMKYLYKYPQAAFPYGDLIETNRRRSREEPEYELLDTGVFKDDRYFDVFVEYAKDGPEDILVQITATNRGPEQADLHLLPTLWFRNDWSAWIAAPAEKPNLAQIEAAAGTSRVAVRHPVLGEYILDYEGDVPLLFTENETNNERLFPGEANESPYVKDGINNCVVAGNPGAVNPEKRGTKVAAHYRFAVGAGQSATVRLRLTPAGQSGKAQATATAFGAAFDETLAARKQEADEFYRSVTPSSISPDQANVMRQAVAGMLWSKQFYFFDGDDWLAEHHAHPLQAGSHPSRNSEWFHMLNQDIISMPDK
;
A
#
# COMPACT_ATOMS: atom_id res chain seq x y z
N HIS A 1 7.02 -4.72 -22.96
CA HIS A 1 7.50 -4.18 -21.68
C HIS A 1 6.33 -3.44 -21.06
N GLY A 2 5.59 -4.09 -20.19
CA GLY A 2 4.32 -3.59 -19.69
C GLY A 2 3.97 -4.36 -18.44
N GLU A 3 4.66 -4.04 -17.36
CA GLU A 3 4.31 -4.55 -16.04
C GLU A 3 4.93 -3.77 -14.88
N ASP A 4 5.81 -2.80 -15.14
CA ASP A 4 6.33 -1.94 -14.06
C ASP A 4 5.55 -0.63 -13.98
N VAL A 5 5.09 -0.32 -12.76
CA VAL A 5 4.57 1.00 -12.43
C VAL A 5 5.76 1.95 -12.55
N LYS A 6 5.69 2.93 -13.46
CA LYS A 6 6.75 3.92 -13.73
C LYS A 6 6.89 4.93 -12.59
N GLU A 7 7.08 4.44 -11.37
CA GLU A 7 7.24 5.20 -10.14
C GLU A 7 8.63 4.98 -9.55
N TYR A 8 9.09 5.97 -8.77
CA TYR A 8 10.39 5.87 -8.10
C TYR A 8 10.21 5.68 -6.60
N TYR A 9 10.45 4.44 -6.17
CA TYR A 9 10.54 4.04 -4.78
C TYR A 9 11.92 3.44 -4.50
N PHE A 10 12.41 3.67 -3.29
CA PHE A 10 13.73 3.24 -2.83
C PHE A 10 13.58 2.52 -1.49
N TYR A 11 13.99 1.25 -1.44
CA TYR A 11 14.01 0.47 -0.21
C TYR A 11 15.23 0.87 0.62
N ILE A 12 14.99 1.66 1.67
CA ILE A 12 16.06 2.25 2.48
C ILE A 12 16.50 1.27 3.58
N ASP A 13 15.54 0.61 4.21
CA ASP A 13 15.81 -0.22 5.38
C ASP A 13 14.73 -1.28 5.59
N SER A 14 15.13 -2.44 6.12
CA SER A 14 14.23 -3.47 6.63
C SER A 14 15.02 -4.45 7.48
N THR A 15 14.51 -4.85 8.63
CA THR A 15 15.06 -6.01 9.37
C THR A 15 14.45 -7.32 8.86
N PRO A 16 15.13 -8.48 8.99
CA PRO A 16 14.55 -9.78 8.57
C PRO A 16 13.24 -10.14 9.28
N THR A 17 13.07 -9.65 10.51
CA THR A 17 11.84 -9.80 11.32
C THR A 17 10.75 -8.79 10.95
N HIS A 18 11.05 -7.83 10.07
CA HIS A 18 10.19 -6.71 9.72
C HIS A 18 9.76 -5.89 10.95
N SER A 19 10.64 -5.84 11.96
CA SER A 19 10.43 -5.05 13.18
C SER A 19 10.68 -3.55 12.96
N TYR A 20 11.52 -3.20 11.98
CA TYR A 20 11.67 -1.86 11.42
C TYR A 20 11.74 -1.96 9.91
N MET A 21 11.05 -1.06 9.21
CA MET A 21 11.13 -0.94 7.76
C MET A 21 11.05 0.53 7.37
N LYS A 22 11.79 0.94 6.33
CA LYS A 22 11.75 2.28 5.76
C LYS A 22 11.90 2.22 4.25
N TYR A 23 11.01 2.91 3.54
CA TYR A 23 11.20 3.20 2.12
C TYR A 23 10.89 4.66 1.82
N LEU A 24 11.35 5.11 0.66
CA LEU A 24 11.13 6.46 0.13
C LEU A 24 10.39 6.34 -1.19
N TYR A 25 9.35 7.14 -1.38
CA TYR A 25 8.68 7.35 -2.65
C TYR A 25 8.85 8.80 -3.12
N LYS A 26 9.19 8.99 -4.40
CA LYS A 26 9.27 10.31 -5.05
C LYS A 26 7.92 10.64 -5.67
N TYR A 27 7.15 11.51 -5.03
CA TYR A 27 5.83 11.90 -5.51
C TYR A 27 5.87 13.25 -6.25
N PRO A 28 5.65 13.33 -7.56
CA PRO A 28 5.66 14.60 -8.29
C PRO A 28 4.56 15.55 -7.82
N GLN A 29 4.84 16.86 -7.84
CA GLN A 29 3.81 17.89 -7.58
C GLN A 29 2.88 18.09 -8.79
N ALA A 30 3.41 17.89 -10.00
CA ALA A 30 2.64 17.95 -11.22
C ALA A 30 1.77 16.69 -11.38
N ALA A 31 0.74 16.78 -12.23
CA ALA A 31 -0.06 15.63 -12.60
C ALA A 31 0.83 14.52 -13.18
N PHE A 32 0.60 13.29 -12.74
CA PHE A 32 1.43 12.15 -13.16
C PHE A 32 1.27 11.89 -14.67
N PRO A 33 2.36 11.80 -15.45
CA PRO A 33 2.33 11.85 -16.91
C PRO A 33 2.04 10.48 -17.55
N TYR A 34 0.97 9.79 -17.12
CA TYR A 34 0.61 8.44 -17.62
C TYR A 34 0.43 8.41 -19.15
N GLY A 35 -0.28 9.40 -19.70
CA GLY A 35 -0.57 9.47 -21.14
C GLY A 35 0.71 9.59 -21.97
N ASP A 36 1.62 10.49 -21.58
CA ASP A 36 2.89 10.70 -22.27
C ASP A 36 3.78 9.44 -22.23
N LEU A 37 3.92 8.82 -21.05
CA LEU A 37 4.66 7.56 -20.90
C LEU A 37 4.14 6.47 -21.83
N ILE A 38 2.82 6.30 -21.92
CA ILE A 38 2.20 5.27 -22.77
C ILE A 38 2.38 5.61 -24.25
N GLU A 39 2.06 6.85 -24.65
CA GLU A 39 2.09 7.26 -26.06
C GLU A 39 3.51 7.25 -26.63
N THR A 40 4.47 7.76 -25.86
CA THR A 40 5.87 7.85 -26.27
C THR A 40 6.50 6.46 -26.37
N ASN A 41 6.33 5.60 -25.36
CA ASN A 41 6.85 4.23 -25.42
C ASN A 41 6.18 3.38 -26.52
N ARG A 42 4.91 3.63 -26.84
CA ARG A 42 4.24 2.94 -27.96
C ARG A 42 4.87 3.28 -29.32
N ARG A 43 5.43 4.47 -29.49
CA ARG A 43 6.05 4.93 -30.73
C ARG A 43 7.52 4.50 -30.87
N ARG A 44 8.18 4.16 -29.76
CA ARG A 44 9.57 3.70 -29.75
C ARG A 44 9.69 2.27 -30.24
N SER A 45 10.78 2.00 -30.94
CA SER A 45 11.19 0.67 -31.35
C SER A 45 11.94 -0.07 -30.23
N ARG A 46 12.17 -1.37 -30.42
CA ARG A 46 12.96 -2.20 -29.47
C ARG A 46 14.45 -1.84 -29.43
N GLU A 47 14.91 -1.00 -30.37
CA GLU A 47 16.30 -0.56 -30.46
C GLU A 47 16.54 0.76 -29.72
N GLU A 48 15.46 1.46 -29.35
CA GLU A 48 15.52 2.71 -28.59
C GLU A 48 15.46 2.43 -27.09
N PRO A 49 16.15 3.23 -26.26
CA PRO A 49 16.01 3.13 -24.81
C PRO A 49 14.57 3.40 -24.39
N GLU A 50 14.15 2.85 -23.26
CA GLU A 50 12.81 3.08 -22.71
C GLU A 50 12.64 4.56 -22.33
N TYR A 51 11.43 5.10 -22.51
CA TYR A 51 11.07 6.44 -22.05
C TYR A 51 10.62 6.36 -20.60
N GLU A 52 11.42 6.93 -19.70
CA GLU A 52 11.23 6.80 -18.26
C GLU A 52 10.61 8.05 -17.65
N LEU A 53 10.13 7.94 -16.40
CA LEU A 53 9.49 9.06 -15.70
C LEU A 53 10.42 10.29 -15.59
N LEU A 54 11.73 10.11 -15.41
CA LEU A 54 12.70 11.21 -15.42
C LEU A 54 12.69 12.00 -16.75
N ASP A 55 12.47 11.34 -17.87
CA ASP A 55 12.53 11.96 -19.20
C ASP A 55 11.32 12.87 -19.48
N THR A 56 10.24 12.71 -18.71
CA THR A 56 9.02 13.56 -18.80
C THR A 56 9.24 14.96 -18.25
N GLY A 57 10.30 15.17 -17.46
CA GLY A 57 10.54 16.42 -16.76
C GLY A 57 9.61 16.67 -15.57
N VAL A 58 8.81 15.68 -15.13
CA VAL A 58 7.88 15.82 -14.00
C VAL A 58 8.58 16.19 -12.68
N PHE A 59 9.88 15.91 -12.57
CA PHE A 59 10.74 16.25 -11.43
C PHE A 59 11.57 17.53 -11.61
N LYS A 60 11.37 18.27 -12.71
CA LYS A 60 12.14 19.48 -12.99
C LYS A 60 11.98 20.51 -11.87
N ASP A 61 13.06 21.24 -11.60
CA ASP A 61 13.13 22.27 -10.55
C ASP A 61 12.81 21.72 -9.15
N ASP A 62 13.12 20.45 -8.90
CA ASP A 62 12.87 19.72 -7.66
C ASP A 62 11.38 19.71 -7.22
N ARG A 63 10.44 19.86 -8.16
CA ARG A 63 8.99 19.94 -7.90
C ARG A 63 8.36 18.58 -7.58
N TYR A 64 8.77 18.00 -6.45
CA TYR A 64 8.26 16.75 -5.92
C TYR A 64 8.31 16.71 -4.39
N PHE A 65 7.66 15.70 -3.82
CA PHE A 65 7.74 15.35 -2.41
C PHE A 65 8.58 14.09 -2.23
N ASP A 66 9.52 14.12 -1.28
CA ASP A 66 10.06 12.90 -0.71
C ASP A 66 9.07 12.38 0.33
N VAL A 67 8.43 11.23 0.05
CA VAL A 67 7.50 10.59 0.96
C VAL A 67 8.18 9.39 1.60
N PHE A 68 8.63 9.55 2.84
CA PHE A 68 9.15 8.45 3.65
C PHE A 68 8.00 7.72 4.33
N VAL A 69 8.03 6.40 4.27
CA VAL A 69 7.12 5.54 5.03
C VAL A 69 7.96 4.65 5.92
N GLU A 70 7.71 4.73 7.22
CA GLU A 70 8.37 3.95 8.25
C GLU A 70 7.36 3.06 8.95
N TYR A 71 7.73 1.80 9.14
CA TYR A 71 7.01 0.85 9.97
C TYR A 71 7.88 0.44 11.15
N ALA A 72 7.28 0.33 12.33
CA ALA A 72 7.91 -0.24 13.50
C ALA A 72 6.93 -1.15 14.24
N LYS A 73 7.45 -2.23 14.82
CA LYS A 73 6.64 -3.15 15.62
C LYS A 73 6.86 -2.92 17.12
N ASP A 74 5.78 -2.74 17.86
CA ASP A 74 5.76 -2.83 19.33
C ASP A 74 5.54 -4.28 19.80
N GLY A 75 4.95 -5.10 18.92
CA GLY A 75 4.76 -6.53 19.07
C GLY A 75 4.51 -7.18 17.70
N PRO A 76 4.32 -8.51 17.62
CA PRO A 76 4.15 -9.21 16.35
C PRO A 76 3.02 -8.66 15.48
N GLU A 77 1.93 -8.21 16.12
CA GLU A 77 0.69 -7.72 15.52
C GLU A 77 0.40 -6.24 15.88
N ASP A 78 1.30 -5.57 16.59
CA ASP A 78 1.18 -4.14 16.92
C ASP A 78 2.14 -3.33 16.06
N ILE A 79 1.57 -2.59 15.11
CA ILE A 79 2.31 -1.95 14.01
C ILE A 79 2.10 -0.45 14.07
N LEU A 80 3.20 0.28 14.28
CA LEU A 80 3.29 1.72 14.17
C LEU A 80 3.66 2.07 12.72
N VAL A 81 3.01 3.11 12.18
CA VAL A 81 3.30 3.64 10.85
C VAL A 81 3.54 5.14 10.98
N GLN A 82 4.65 5.63 10.42
CA GLN A 82 4.94 7.05 10.30
C GLN A 82 5.18 7.38 8.82
N ILE A 83 4.43 8.35 8.30
CA ILE A 83 4.60 8.82 6.94
C ILE A 83 5.01 10.29 6.99
N THR A 84 6.18 10.59 6.44
CA THR A 84 6.72 11.96 6.40
C THR A 84 6.93 12.38 4.96
N ALA A 85 6.18 13.39 4.52
CA ALA A 85 6.30 13.99 3.19
C ALA A 85 7.05 15.32 3.27
N THR A 86 8.18 15.43 2.59
CA THR A 86 9.01 16.63 2.53
C THR A 86 8.92 17.27 1.16
N ASN A 87 8.50 18.52 1.09
CA ASN A 87 8.45 19.28 -0.15
C ASN A 87 9.87 19.68 -0.57
N ARG A 88 10.34 19.15 -1.70
CA ARG A 88 11.65 19.50 -2.27
C ARG A 88 11.61 20.70 -3.20
N GLY A 89 10.41 21.10 -3.62
CA GLY A 89 10.20 22.21 -4.54
C GLY A 89 10.48 23.57 -3.92
N PRO A 90 10.61 24.60 -4.76
CA PRO A 90 10.98 25.96 -4.34
C PRO A 90 9.83 26.73 -3.69
N GLU A 91 8.59 26.24 -3.80
CA GLU A 91 7.36 26.93 -3.40
C GLU A 91 6.51 26.03 -2.49
N GLN A 92 5.57 26.63 -1.76
CA GLN A 92 4.55 25.87 -1.06
C GLN A 92 3.71 25.06 -2.05
N ALA A 93 3.40 23.82 -1.70
CA ALA A 93 2.57 22.94 -2.51
C ALA A 93 1.51 22.23 -1.65
N ASP A 94 0.33 22.07 -2.21
CA ASP A 94 -0.75 21.30 -1.59
C ASP A 94 -0.46 19.80 -1.71
N LEU A 95 -0.70 19.08 -0.62
CA LEU A 95 -0.52 17.64 -0.55
C LEU A 95 -1.75 16.99 0.08
N HIS A 96 -2.32 16.03 -0.65
CA HIS A 96 -3.34 15.13 -0.15
C HIS A 96 -2.66 13.81 0.17
N LEU A 97 -2.61 13.43 1.45
CA LEU A 97 -2.02 12.17 1.88
C LEU A 97 -3.14 11.23 2.33
N LEU A 98 -3.21 10.05 1.70
CA LEU A 98 -4.29 9.08 1.89
C LEU A 98 -3.77 7.70 2.33
N PRO A 99 -3.26 7.55 3.56
CA PRO A 99 -2.94 6.22 4.10
C PRO A 99 -4.19 5.35 4.02
N THR A 100 -4.09 4.22 3.32
CA THR A 100 -5.23 3.41 2.91
C THR A 100 -5.11 2.00 3.48
N LEU A 101 -6.16 1.54 4.16
CA LEU A 101 -6.34 0.16 4.55
C LEU A 101 -7.42 -0.47 3.66
N TRP A 102 -7.16 -1.66 3.13
CA TRP A 102 -8.09 -2.38 2.28
C TRP A 102 -7.89 -3.90 2.39
N PHE A 103 -8.95 -4.66 2.09
CA PHE A 103 -8.88 -6.11 1.98
C PHE A 103 -8.85 -6.55 0.51
N ARG A 104 -8.01 -7.53 0.21
CA ARG A 104 -8.05 -8.22 -1.09
C ARG A 104 -9.44 -8.80 -1.29
N ASN A 105 -10.08 -8.49 -2.40
CA ASN A 105 -11.40 -9.01 -2.69
C ASN A 105 -11.32 -10.50 -3.05
N ASP A 106 -11.72 -11.34 -2.09
CA ASP A 106 -11.91 -12.78 -2.23
C ASP A 106 -13.34 -13.21 -1.88
N TRP A 107 -14.28 -12.27 -1.80
CA TRP A 107 -15.69 -12.49 -1.43
C TRP A 107 -16.68 -12.24 -2.57
N SER A 108 -16.24 -11.70 -3.71
CA SER A 108 -17.12 -11.45 -4.85
C SER A 108 -17.81 -12.72 -5.35
N ALA A 109 -19.06 -12.59 -5.78
CA ALA A 109 -19.91 -13.73 -6.14
C ALA A 109 -19.46 -14.54 -7.37
N TRP A 110 -18.55 -13.99 -8.19
CA TRP A 110 -17.97 -14.69 -9.35
C TRP A 110 -16.80 -15.61 -8.98
N ILE A 111 -16.30 -15.54 -7.75
CA ILE A 111 -15.24 -16.42 -7.24
C ILE A 111 -15.86 -17.78 -6.92
N ALA A 112 -15.21 -18.88 -7.33
CA ALA A 112 -15.73 -20.23 -7.17
C ALA A 112 -16.08 -20.59 -5.71
N ALA A 113 -15.24 -20.19 -4.77
CA ALA A 113 -15.43 -20.36 -3.33
C ALA A 113 -15.24 -19.02 -2.59
N PRO A 114 -16.26 -18.14 -2.55
CA PRO A 114 -16.12 -16.81 -1.98
C PRO A 114 -15.96 -16.90 -0.46
N ALA A 115 -15.02 -16.13 0.08
CA ALA A 115 -14.83 -15.95 1.51
C ALA A 115 -15.95 -15.10 2.13
N GLU A 116 -16.06 -15.14 3.46
CA GLU A 116 -16.92 -14.21 4.18
C GLU A 116 -16.38 -12.77 4.05
N LYS A 117 -17.25 -11.83 3.68
CA LYS A 117 -16.87 -10.44 3.43
C LYS A 117 -16.37 -9.76 4.72
N PRO A 118 -15.13 -9.23 4.75
CA PRO A 118 -14.61 -8.52 5.91
C PRO A 118 -15.26 -7.13 6.06
N ASN A 119 -15.01 -6.46 7.19
CA ASN A 119 -15.60 -5.15 7.45
C ASN A 119 -14.61 -4.17 8.08
N LEU A 120 -14.58 -2.96 7.53
CA LEU A 120 -14.00 -1.77 8.11
C LEU A 120 -15.14 -0.84 8.51
N ALA A 121 -15.06 -0.26 9.72
CA ALA A 121 -16.07 0.65 10.21
C ALA A 121 -15.45 1.76 11.07
N GLN A 122 -15.86 3.01 10.86
CA GLN A 122 -15.53 4.07 11.79
C GLN A 122 -16.20 3.81 13.15
N ILE A 123 -15.44 3.99 14.24
CA ILE A 123 -15.93 3.91 15.62
C ILE A 123 -15.49 5.14 16.42
N GLU A 124 -16.08 5.33 17.60
CA GLU A 124 -15.72 6.43 18.49
C GLU A 124 -14.27 6.36 18.96
N ALA A 125 -13.66 7.54 19.10
CA ALA A 125 -12.28 7.72 19.54
C ALA A 125 -12.18 8.98 20.42
N ALA A 126 -11.07 9.11 21.13
CA ALA A 126 -10.74 10.33 21.85
C ALA A 126 -10.48 11.48 20.85
N ALA A 127 -10.67 12.73 21.30
CA ALA A 127 -10.37 13.90 20.48
C ALA A 127 -8.90 13.90 20.01
N GLY A 128 -8.67 14.30 18.76
CA GLY A 128 -7.36 14.23 18.14
C GLY A 128 -6.99 12.82 17.66
N THR A 129 -7.97 11.92 17.50
CA THR A 129 -7.77 10.58 16.95
C THR A 129 -8.98 10.16 16.12
N SER A 130 -8.73 9.59 14.94
CA SER A 130 -9.77 8.95 14.13
C SER A 130 -9.54 7.45 14.15
N ARG A 131 -10.60 6.65 14.32
CA ARG A 131 -10.49 5.21 14.58
C ARG A 131 -11.35 4.37 13.66
N VAL A 132 -10.76 3.27 13.19
CA VAL A 132 -11.44 2.25 12.39
C VAL A 132 -11.37 0.91 13.12
N ALA A 133 -12.53 0.30 13.35
CA ALA A 133 -12.63 -1.11 13.68
C ALA A 133 -12.43 -1.93 12.40
N VAL A 134 -11.55 -2.92 12.50
CA VAL A 134 -11.16 -3.80 11.40
C VAL A 134 -11.58 -5.21 11.80
N ARG A 135 -12.42 -5.86 10.99
CA ARG A 135 -12.89 -7.21 11.21
C ARG A 135 -12.62 -8.06 9.99
N HIS A 136 -11.91 -9.16 10.18
CA HIS A 136 -11.66 -10.13 9.14
C HIS A 136 -11.95 -11.54 9.67
N PRO A 137 -12.65 -12.41 8.91
CA PRO A 137 -13.06 -13.72 9.40
C PRO A 137 -11.91 -14.60 9.90
N VAL A 138 -10.77 -14.56 9.18
CA VAL A 138 -9.56 -15.34 9.52
C VAL A 138 -8.61 -14.60 10.48
N LEU A 139 -8.28 -13.33 10.20
CA LEU A 139 -7.30 -12.57 11.00
C LEU A 139 -7.83 -12.10 12.35
N GLY A 140 -9.16 -12.06 12.53
CA GLY A 140 -9.81 -11.57 13.75
C GLY A 140 -10.07 -10.05 13.72
N GLU A 141 -10.04 -9.44 14.91
CA GLU A 141 -10.40 -8.04 15.11
C GLU A 141 -9.18 -7.17 15.44
N TYR A 142 -9.06 -6.04 14.75
CA TYR A 142 -8.02 -5.03 14.96
C TYR A 142 -8.65 -3.65 15.08
N ILE A 143 -7.87 -2.72 15.63
CA ILE A 143 -8.15 -1.29 15.65
C ILE A 143 -7.05 -0.59 14.88
N LEU A 144 -7.43 0.23 13.90
CA LEU A 144 -6.53 1.17 13.23
C LEU A 144 -6.82 2.58 13.71
N ASP A 145 -5.86 3.15 14.43
CA ASP A 145 -5.87 4.54 14.87
C ASP A 145 -5.08 5.42 13.90
N TYR A 146 -5.64 6.60 13.63
CA TYR A 146 -5.06 7.68 12.84
C TYR A 146 -4.87 8.90 13.74
N GLU A 147 -3.68 9.50 13.72
CA GLU A 147 -3.44 10.72 14.49
C GLU A 147 -4.24 11.90 13.91
N GLY A 148 -4.99 12.59 14.76
CA GLY A 148 -5.81 13.75 14.41
C GLY A 148 -7.28 13.42 14.11
N ASP A 149 -8.09 14.47 14.10
CA ASP A 149 -9.51 14.42 13.70
C ASP A 149 -9.61 14.58 12.18
N VAL A 150 -9.49 13.45 11.46
CA VAL A 150 -9.37 13.42 10.00
C VAL A 150 -10.56 12.77 9.32
N PRO A 151 -11.00 13.26 8.14
CA PRO A 151 -12.07 12.62 7.40
C PRO A 151 -11.67 11.20 6.96
N LEU A 152 -12.50 10.23 7.30
CA LEU A 152 -12.38 8.85 6.82
C LEU A 152 -13.32 8.63 5.62
N LEU A 153 -12.74 8.19 4.51
CA LEU A 153 -13.40 7.94 3.24
C LEU A 153 -13.51 6.43 3.01
N PHE A 154 -14.74 5.91 2.97
CA PHE A 154 -14.99 4.47 2.86
C PHE A 154 -15.55 4.09 1.48
N THR A 155 -15.13 2.93 1.00
CA THR A 155 -15.61 2.29 -0.23
C THR A 155 -15.52 0.76 -0.06
N GLU A 156 -16.03 0.03 -1.03
CA GLU A 156 -15.73 -1.37 -1.24
C GLU A 156 -14.48 -1.51 -2.11
N ASN A 157 -13.63 -2.50 -1.84
CA ASN A 157 -12.56 -2.89 -2.75
C ASN A 157 -13.08 -3.78 -3.89
N GLU A 158 -14.17 -3.35 -4.51
CA GLU A 158 -14.86 -4.07 -5.58
C GLU A 158 -14.58 -3.43 -6.94
N THR A 159 -14.61 -4.24 -7.99
CA THR A 159 -14.38 -3.78 -9.35
C THR A 159 -15.49 -2.84 -9.81
N ASN A 160 -15.09 -1.78 -10.53
CA ASN A 160 -16.02 -0.85 -11.14
C ASN A 160 -16.53 -1.44 -12.47
N ASN A 161 -17.52 -2.33 -12.37
CA ASN A 161 -18.10 -3.05 -13.51
C ASN A 161 -18.75 -2.08 -14.50
N GLU A 162 -19.49 -1.08 -14.03
CA GLU A 162 -20.14 -0.10 -14.92
C GLU A 162 -19.14 0.64 -15.83
N ARG A 163 -17.92 0.85 -15.34
CA ARG A 163 -16.84 1.48 -16.12
C ARG A 163 -16.12 0.51 -17.05
N LEU A 164 -15.90 -0.74 -16.62
CA LEU A 164 -15.04 -1.70 -17.34
C LEU A 164 -15.83 -2.60 -18.29
N PHE A 165 -17.07 -2.92 -17.95
CA PHE A 165 -17.93 -3.88 -18.64
C PHE A 165 -19.26 -3.21 -19.00
N PRO A 166 -19.37 -2.62 -20.21
CA PRO A 166 -20.57 -1.91 -20.62
C PRO A 166 -21.83 -2.76 -20.49
N GLY A 167 -22.80 -2.29 -19.69
CA GLY A 167 -24.07 -2.98 -19.44
C GLY A 167 -24.11 -3.80 -18.15
N GLU A 168 -22.99 -3.96 -17.45
CA GLU A 168 -22.93 -4.59 -16.14
C GLU A 168 -23.08 -3.54 -15.02
N ALA A 169 -23.96 -3.82 -14.07
CA ALA A 169 -24.15 -2.95 -12.91
C ALA A 169 -23.11 -3.23 -11.83
N ASN A 170 -22.79 -2.21 -11.04
CA ASN A 170 -21.98 -2.39 -9.84
C ASN A 170 -22.80 -3.07 -8.73
N GLU A 171 -22.16 -3.96 -7.95
CA GLU A 171 -22.79 -4.59 -6.78
C GLU A 171 -23.09 -3.58 -5.67
N SER A 172 -22.26 -2.54 -5.57
CA SER A 172 -22.37 -1.42 -4.64
C SER A 172 -22.12 -0.11 -5.38
N PRO A 173 -22.80 1.00 -5.04
CA PRO A 173 -22.49 2.31 -5.62
C PRO A 173 -21.11 2.86 -5.18
N TYR A 174 -20.48 2.27 -4.16
CA TYR A 174 -19.23 2.75 -3.56
C TYR A 174 -18.04 1.87 -3.93
N VAL A 175 -17.77 1.68 -5.22
CA VAL A 175 -16.67 0.84 -5.74
C VAL A 175 -15.28 1.41 -5.44
N LYS A 176 -14.22 0.64 -5.73
CA LYS A 176 -12.82 0.93 -5.33
C LYS A 176 -12.25 2.26 -5.80
N ASP A 177 -12.83 2.83 -6.87
CA ASP A 177 -12.46 4.12 -7.45
C ASP A 177 -13.10 5.31 -6.69
N GLY A 178 -14.04 5.04 -5.78
CA GLY A 178 -14.85 6.06 -5.11
C GLY A 178 -14.04 7.09 -4.32
N ILE A 179 -12.93 6.68 -3.69
CA ILE A 179 -12.01 7.60 -3.01
C ILE A 179 -11.35 8.57 -4.00
N ASN A 180 -10.88 8.07 -5.16
CA ASN A 180 -10.35 8.92 -6.22
C ASN A 180 -11.42 9.89 -6.72
N ASN A 181 -12.63 9.40 -6.98
CA ASN A 181 -13.73 10.24 -7.47
C ASN A 181 -14.14 11.31 -6.44
N CYS A 182 -14.07 10.99 -5.15
CA CYS A 182 -14.32 11.96 -4.09
C CYS A 182 -13.24 13.06 -4.03
N VAL A 183 -11.96 12.68 -4.09
CA VAL A 183 -10.86 13.61 -3.83
C VAL A 183 -10.40 14.36 -5.08
N VAL A 184 -10.26 13.66 -6.21
CA VAL A 184 -9.75 14.21 -7.46
C VAL A 184 -10.87 14.80 -8.30
N ALA A 185 -12.00 14.06 -8.44
CA ALA A 185 -13.14 14.52 -9.24
C ALA A 185 -14.15 15.38 -8.45
N GLY A 186 -13.94 15.55 -7.13
CA GLY A 186 -14.81 16.37 -6.29
C GLY A 186 -16.22 15.82 -6.10
N ASN A 187 -16.42 14.51 -6.21
CA ASN A 187 -17.72 13.86 -6.05
C ASN A 187 -17.84 13.18 -4.66
N PRO A 188 -18.31 13.89 -3.61
CA PRO A 188 -18.42 13.32 -2.27
C PRO A 188 -19.44 12.18 -2.17
N GLY A 189 -20.37 12.04 -3.12
CA GLY A 189 -21.33 10.94 -3.17
C GLY A 189 -20.73 9.61 -3.59
N ALA A 190 -19.46 9.58 -4.02
CA ALA A 190 -18.77 8.37 -4.44
C ALA A 190 -18.19 7.52 -3.28
N VAL A 191 -18.30 8.00 -2.04
CA VAL A 191 -17.85 7.29 -0.83
C VAL A 191 -19.04 6.97 0.07
N ASN A 192 -18.94 5.88 0.82
CA ASN A 192 -20.04 5.39 1.65
C ASN A 192 -20.30 6.34 2.84
N PRO A 193 -21.48 6.99 2.91
CA PRO A 193 -21.82 7.89 4.01
C PRO A 193 -22.02 7.15 5.34
N GLU A 194 -22.26 5.84 5.32
CA GLU A 194 -22.41 5.01 6.53
C GLU A 194 -21.07 4.70 7.22
N LYS A 195 -19.95 5.18 6.66
CA LYS A 195 -18.59 5.03 7.21
C LYS A 195 -18.19 3.58 7.45
N ARG A 196 -18.54 2.73 6.48
CA ARG A 196 -18.24 1.29 6.45
C ARG A 196 -17.87 0.83 5.05
N GLY A 197 -17.11 -0.26 4.97
CA GLY A 197 -16.83 -0.96 3.71
C GLY A 197 -15.67 -1.95 3.84
N THR A 198 -14.97 -2.21 2.76
CA THR A 198 -13.76 -3.08 2.72
C THR A 198 -12.50 -2.33 2.33
N LYS A 199 -12.62 -1.02 2.10
CA LYS A 199 -11.51 -0.08 1.84
C LYS A 199 -11.78 1.27 2.51
N VAL A 200 -10.79 1.79 3.21
CA VAL A 200 -10.83 3.11 3.87
C VAL A 200 -9.54 3.88 3.64
N ALA A 201 -9.66 5.18 3.45
CA ALA A 201 -8.51 6.10 3.50
C ALA A 201 -8.78 7.26 4.45
N ALA A 202 -7.79 7.62 5.25
CA ALA A 202 -7.79 8.87 6.01
C ALA A 202 -7.32 10.01 5.10
N HIS A 203 -8.13 11.06 4.96
CA HIS A 203 -7.83 12.18 4.06
C HIS A 203 -7.13 13.32 4.78
N TYR A 204 -5.80 13.23 4.88
CA TYR A 204 -4.98 14.33 5.36
C TYR A 204 -4.74 15.36 4.25
N ARG A 205 -4.80 16.65 4.60
CA ARG A 205 -4.57 17.77 3.68
C ARG A 205 -3.54 18.71 4.29
N PHE A 206 -2.50 19.00 3.53
CA PHE A 206 -1.41 19.87 3.97
C PHE A 206 -1.11 20.90 2.88
N ALA A 207 -0.69 22.09 3.29
CA ALA A 207 -0.01 23.06 2.43
C ALA A 207 1.45 23.12 2.89
N VAL A 208 2.31 22.30 2.29
CA VAL A 208 3.68 22.07 2.77
C VAL A 208 4.59 23.13 2.15
N GLY A 209 5.19 23.98 2.98
CA GLY A 209 6.14 25.00 2.52
C GLY A 209 7.41 24.41 1.89
N ALA A 210 8.15 25.22 1.14
CA ALA A 210 9.41 24.81 0.52
C ALA A 210 10.40 24.27 1.56
N GLY A 211 10.94 23.06 1.33
CA GLY A 211 11.85 22.37 2.26
C GLY A 211 11.22 21.92 3.58
N GLN A 212 9.92 22.18 3.81
CA GLN A 212 9.21 21.74 5.01
C GLN A 212 8.68 20.33 4.86
N SER A 213 8.31 19.72 5.99
CA SER A 213 7.74 18.38 6.04
C SER A 213 6.39 18.37 6.74
N ALA A 214 5.51 17.47 6.30
CA ALA A 214 4.30 17.08 7.01
C ALA A 214 4.43 15.60 7.42
N THR A 215 4.06 15.28 8.65
CA THR A 215 4.13 13.93 9.20
C THR A 215 2.76 13.50 9.70
N VAL A 216 2.40 12.25 9.41
CA VAL A 216 1.22 11.59 9.98
C VAL A 216 1.62 10.27 10.63
N ARG A 217 0.93 9.91 11.71
CA ARG A 217 1.17 8.67 12.45
C ARG A 217 -0.10 7.83 12.50
N LEU A 218 0.08 6.52 12.41
CA LEU A 218 -0.97 5.52 12.50
C LEU A 218 -0.52 4.38 13.40
N ARG A 219 -1.46 3.66 14.02
CA ARG A 219 -1.16 2.45 14.77
C ARG A 219 -2.24 1.39 14.55
N LEU A 220 -1.85 0.20 14.10
CA LEU A 220 -2.71 -0.96 13.97
C LEU A 220 -2.44 -1.90 15.14
N THR A 221 -3.47 -2.22 15.93
CA THR A 221 -3.34 -3.10 17.12
C THR A 221 -4.46 -4.15 17.17
N PRO A 222 -4.22 -5.34 17.76
CA PRO A 222 -5.29 -6.30 18.00
C PRO A 222 -6.32 -5.74 18.99
N ALA A 223 -7.61 -5.90 18.70
CA ALA A 223 -8.69 -5.33 19.52
C ALA A 223 -8.62 -5.81 20.98
N GLY A 224 -8.19 -7.05 21.24
CA GLY A 224 -8.08 -7.62 22.60
C GLY A 224 -6.98 -7.03 23.49
N GLN A 225 -5.97 -6.36 22.91
CA GLN A 225 -4.90 -5.72 23.67
C GLN A 225 -5.27 -4.30 24.12
N SER A 226 -6.23 -3.68 23.43
CA SER A 226 -6.78 -2.36 23.78
C SER A 226 -7.57 -2.34 25.10
N GLY A 227 -8.01 -3.52 25.60
CA GLY A 227 -8.82 -3.65 26.81
C GLY A 227 -8.06 -3.86 28.13
N LYS A 228 -6.77 -4.19 28.11
CA LYS A 228 -5.96 -4.41 29.34
C LYS A 228 -4.78 -3.45 29.49
N ALA A 229 -4.30 -2.86 28.40
CA ALA A 229 -3.36 -1.74 28.43
C ALA A 229 -4.13 -0.42 28.28
N GLN A 230 -4.63 0.07 29.42
CA GLN A 230 -4.80 1.49 29.72
C GLN A 230 -5.72 2.33 28.81
N ALA A 231 -6.82 2.75 29.43
CA ALA A 231 -7.47 4.05 29.25
C ALA A 231 -6.52 5.27 29.49
N THR A 232 -5.20 5.11 29.41
CA THR A 232 -4.18 6.14 29.66
C THR A 232 -2.94 6.05 28.76
N ALA A 233 -2.85 5.12 27.79
CA ALA A 233 -1.82 5.17 26.75
C ALA A 233 -2.49 5.68 25.46
N THR A 234 -2.25 6.93 25.11
CA THR A 234 -2.63 7.45 23.79
C THR A 234 -1.91 6.60 22.73
N ALA A 235 -2.59 6.21 21.65
CA ALA A 235 -1.98 5.44 20.54
C ALA A 235 -0.72 6.13 19.95
N PHE A 236 -0.59 7.44 20.22
CA PHE A 236 0.48 8.34 19.79
C PHE A 236 1.16 9.02 20.98
N GLY A 237 2.27 9.73 20.73
CA GLY A 237 3.03 10.47 21.74
C GLY A 237 4.37 9.83 22.04
N ALA A 238 4.92 10.09 23.24
CA ALA A 238 6.30 9.69 23.58
C ALA A 238 6.57 8.19 23.40
N ALA A 239 5.64 7.32 23.82
CA ALA A 239 5.79 5.88 23.66
C ALA A 239 5.86 5.45 22.18
N PHE A 240 5.12 6.12 21.29
CA PHE A 240 5.20 5.88 19.85
C PHE A 240 6.60 6.22 19.33
N ASP A 241 7.09 7.41 19.69
CA ASP A 241 8.38 7.92 19.23
C ASP A 241 9.55 7.08 19.79
N GLU A 242 9.45 6.64 21.05
CA GLU A 242 10.39 5.72 21.71
C GLU A 242 10.43 4.35 21.02
N THR A 243 9.27 3.74 20.74
CA THR A 243 9.22 2.45 20.02
C THR A 243 9.81 2.58 18.62
N LEU A 244 9.48 3.63 17.87
CA LEU A 244 10.05 3.87 16.55
C LEU A 244 11.58 4.02 16.61
N ALA A 245 12.09 4.80 17.56
CA ALA A 245 13.52 5.01 17.76
C ALA A 245 14.25 3.72 18.18
N ALA A 246 13.65 2.94 19.09
CA ALA A 246 14.20 1.66 19.53
C ALA A 246 14.31 0.66 18.38
N ARG A 247 13.25 0.49 17.58
CA ARG A 247 13.27 -0.40 16.40
C ARG A 247 14.31 0.02 15.35
N LYS A 248 14.50 1.34 15.16
CA LYS A 248 15.56 1.87 14.31
C LYS A 248 16.95 1.55 14.84
N GLN A 249 17.19 1.75 16.13
CA GLN A 249 18.47 1.45 16.77
C GLN A 249 18.80 -0.05 16.67
N GLU A 250 17.83 -0.92 16.91
CA GLU A 250 17.99 -2.37 16.74
C GLU A 250 18.33 -2.75 15.31
N ALA A 251 17.72 -2.09 14.31
CA ALA A 251 18.09 -2.28 12.91
C ALA A 251 19.55 -1.87 12.65
N ASP A 252 19.99 -0.72 13.19
CA ASP A 252 21.38 -0.27 13.07
C ASP A 252 22.37 -1.24 13.74
N GLU A 253 22.02 -1.79 14.90
CA GLU A 253 22.81 -2.81 15.61
C GLU A 253 22.88 -4.13 14.83
N PHE A 254 21.76 -4.59 14.30
CA PHE A 254 21.69 -5.78 13.46
C PHE A 254 22.60 -5.63 12.24
N TYR A 255 22.44 -4.55 11.48
CA TYR A 255 23.24 -4.33 10.27
C TYR A 255 24.72 -4.18 10.60
N ARG A 256 25.08 -3.50 11.70
CA ARG A 256 26.47 -3.44 12.17
C ARG A 256 27.05 -4.82 12.49
N SER A 257 26.25 -5.73 13.04
CA SER A 257 26.70 -7.08 13.41
C SER A 257 26.96 -7.99 12.20
N VAL A 258 26.24 -7.79 11.09
CA VAL A 258 26.37 -8.61 9.87
C VAL A 258 27.25 -7.96 8.79
N THR A 259 27.57 -6.67 8.95
CA THR A 259 28.43 -5.93 8.02
C THR A 259 29.91 -6.29 8.27
N PRO A 260 30.67 -6.78 7.27
CA PRO A 260 32.10 -7.04 7.43
C PRO A 260 32.87 -5.78 7.83
N SER A 261 33.80 -5.88 8.78
CA SER A 261 34.61 -4.73 9.23
C SER A 261 35.56 -4.17 8.17
N SER A 262 35.77 -4.90 7.07
CA SER A 262 36.65 -4.53 5.96
C SER A 262 36.02 -3.56 4.95
N ILE A 263 34.70 -3.34 5.00
CA ILE A 263 34.02 -2.49 4.02
C ILE A 263 33.78 -1.07 4.54
N SER A 264 33.79 -0.11 3.63
CA SER A 264 33.52 1.30 3.95
C SER A 264 32.06 1.54 4.36
N PRO A 265 31.75 2.66 5.03
CA PRO A 265 30.37 3.01 5.39
C PRO A 265 29.42 3.08 4.18
N ASP A 266 29.91 3.52 3.02
CA ASP A 266 29.12 3.59 1.80
C ASP A 266 28.77 2.19 1.28
N GLN A 267 29.76 1.29 1.22
CA GLN A 267 29.53 -0.11 0.85
C GLN A 267 28.60 -0.83 1.84
N ALA A 268 28.69 -0.52 3.14
CA ALA A 268 27.77 -1.04 4.14
C ALA A 268 26.34 -0.56 3.91
N ASN A 269 26.16 0.70 3.50
CA ASN A 269 24.85 1.24 3.15
C ASN A 269 24.27 0.57 1.88
N VAL A 270 25.09 0.34 0.86
CA VAL A 270 24.68 -0.43 -0.34
C VAL A 270 24.23 -1.84 0.03
N MET A 271 24.99 -2.54 0.88
CA MET A 271 24.60 -3.87 1.38
C MET A 271 23.26 -3.83 2.13
N ARG A 272 23.07 -2.86 3.02
CA ARG A 272 21.83 -2.69 3.78
C ARG A 272 20.63 -2.47 2.87
N GLN A 273 20.77 -1.60 1.87
CA GLN A 273 19.70 -1.32 0.90
C GLN A 273 19.40 -2.53 0.00
N ALA A 274 20.42 -3.30 -0.41
CA ALA A 274 20.22 -4.54 -1.15
C ALA A 274 19.43 -5.58 -0.34
N VAL A 275 19.75 -5.74 0.95
CA VAL A 275 18.98 -6.62 1.85
C VAL A 275 17.57 -6.08 2.07
N ALA A 276 17.41 -4.77 2.26
CA ALA A 276 16.11 -4.13 2.36
C ALA A 276 15.26 -4.39 1.11
N GLY A 277 15.83 -4.27 -0.09
CA GLY A 277 15.15 -4.56 -1.35
C GLY A 277 14.58 -5.98 -1.40
N MET A 278 15.39 -6.99 -1.05
CA MET A 278 14.92 -8.38 -0.98
C MET A 278 13.78 -8.60 0.02
N LEU A 279 13.81 -7.88 1.14
CA LEU A 279 12.82 -8.01 2.22
C LEU A 279 11.51 -7.28 1.89
N TRP A 280 11.58 -6.11 1.28
CA TRP A 280 10.42 -5.35 0.82
C TRP A 280 9.72 -5.99 -0.38
N SER A 281 10.45 -6.75 -1.20
CA SER A 281 9.91 -7.43 -2.38
C SER A 281 9.31 -8.82 -2.10
N LYS A 282 9.06 -9.15 -0.82
CA LYS A 282 8.26 -10.32 -0.46
C LYS A 282 6.82 -10.10 -0.87
N GLN A 283 6.29 -11.00 -1.70
CA GLN A 283 4.94 -10.94 -2.24
C GLN A 283 4.18 -12.21 -1.87
N PHE A 284 2.90 -12.08 -1.56
CA PHE A 284 2.00 -13.22 -1.49
C PHE A 284 1.55 -13.58 -2.90
N TYR A 285 1.87 -14.80 -3.33
CA TYR A 285 1.47 -15.32 -4.63
C TYR A 285 0.41 -16.41 -4.45
N PHE A 286 -0.81 -16.08 -4.87
CA PHE A 286 -1.92 -17.01 -4.91
C PHE A 286 -2.30 -17.32 -6.36
N PHE A 287 -2.27 -18.60 -6.72
CA PHE A 287 -2.71 -19.08 -8.02
C PHE A 287 -3.29 -20.47 -7.87
N ASP A 288 -4.60 -20.60 -8.06
CA ASP A 288 -5.30 -21.87 -8.18
C ASP A 288 -5.54 -22.16 -9.67
N GLY A 289 -4.78 -23.10 -10.22
CA GLY A 289 -4.86 -23.48 -11.62
C GLY A 289 -6.14 -24.23 -11.98
N ASP A 290 -6.75 -24.96 -11.02
CA ASP A 290 -7.98 -25.72 -11.24
C ASP A 290 -9.14 -24.74 -11.46
N ASP A 291 -9.33 -23.84 -10.50
CA ASP A 291 -10.37 -22.80 -10.52
C ASP A 291 -10.19 -21.86 -11.72
N TRP A 292 -8.96 -21.37 -11.96
CA TRP A 292 -8.70 -20.46 -13.09
C TRP A 292 -9.05 -21.11 -14.44
N LEU A 293 -8.69 -22.37 -14.65
CA LEU A 293 -9.02 -23.08 -15.89
C LEU A 293 -10.51 -23.39 -16.02
N ALA A 294 -11.18 -23.69 -14.91
CA ALA A 294 -12.63 -23.91 -14.88
C ALA A 294 -13.40 -22.64 -15.26
N GLU A 295 -13.03 -21.49 -14.68
CA GLU A 295 -13.61 -20.17 -14.98
C GLU A 295 -13.47 -19.77 -16.45
N HIS A 296 -12.40 -20.20 -17.12
CA HIS A 296 -12.11 -19.89 -18.52
C HIS A 296 -12.57 -20.98 -19.51
N HIS A 297 -13.31 -21.99 -19.05
CA HIS A 297 -13.73 -23.14 -19.86
C HIS A 297 -12.55 -23.84 -20.59
N ALA A 298 -11.38 -23.86 -19.93
CA ALA A 298 -10.13 -24.37 -20.46
C ALA A 298 -9.60 -25.59 -19.69
N HIS A 299 -10.39 -26.12 -18.75
CA HIS A 299 -9.98 -27.23 -17.92
C HIS A 299 -9.88 -28.55 -18.71
N PRO A 300 -8.72 -29.24 -18.74
CA PRO A 300 -8.49 -30.38 -19.63
C PRO A 300 -9.34 -31.61 -19.30
N LEU A 301 -9.85 -31.73 -18.07
CA LEU A 301 -10.73 -32.83 -17.65
C LEU A 301 -12.22 -32.55 -17.91
N GLN A 302 -12.59 -31.33 -18.33
CA GLN A 302 -13.99 -30.97 -18.58
C GLN A 302 -14.35 -31.16 -20.06
N ALA A 303 -15.57 -31.66 -20.31
CA ALA A 303 -16.07 -31.84 -21.67
C ALA A 303 -16.36 -30.49 -22.33
N GLY A 304 -15.92 -30.32 -23.58
CA GLY A 304 -16.09 -29.06 -24.32
C GLY A 304 -15.05 -27.99 -24.00
N SER A 305 -13.95 -28.34 -23.32
CA SER A 305 -12.85 -27.42 -23.07
C SER A 305 -12.14 -27.01 -24.35
N HIS A 306 -11.60 -25.79 -24.34
CA HIS A 306 -10.78 -25.28 -25.43
C HIS A 306 -9.29 -25.23 -25.02
N PRO A 307 -8.35 -25.42 -25.96
CA PRO A 307 -6.93 -25.33 -25.66
C PRO A 307 -6.59 -23.93 -25.14
N SER A 308 -5.94 -23.87 -23.97
CA SER A 308 -5.42 -22.64 -23.39
C SER A 308 -4.00 -22.85 -22.91
N ARG A 309 -3.25 -21.77 -22.78
CA ARG A 309 -1.90 -21.79 -22.22
C ARG A 309 -1.97 -22.29 -20.77
N ASN A 310 -1.02 -23.12 -20.37
CA ASN A 310 -0.91 -23.70 -19.02
C ASN A 310 -2.06 -24.64 -18.62
N SER A 311 -2.87 -25.14 -19.56
CA SER A 311 -3.98 -26.07 -19.27
C SER A 311 -3.54 -27.34 -18.53
N GLU A 312 -2.30 -27.76 -18.74
CA GLU A 312 -1.67 -28.93 -18.10
C GLU A 312 -1.29 -28.71 -16.63
N TRP A 313 -1.38 -27.47 -16.12
CA TRP A 313 -1.08 -27.10 -14.73
C TRP A 313 -2.34 -27.07 -13.85
N PHE A 314 -3.43 -27.73 -14.25
CA PHE A 314 -4.69 -27.77 -13.51
C PHE A 314 -4.56 -28.26 -12.04
N HIS A 315 -3.49 -28.96 -11.69
CA HIS A 315 -3.23 -29.42 -10.32
C HIS A 315 -2.39 -28.43 -9.49
N MET A 316 -1.99 -27.30 -10.07
CA MET A 316 -1.13 -26.31 -9.42
C MET A 316 -1.95 -25.42 -8.49
N LEU A 317 -1.64 -25.47 -7.20
CA LEU A 317 -2.12 -24.52 -6.20
C LEU A 317 -0.91 -23.86 -5.54
N ASN A 318 -0.74 -22.56 -5.75
CA ASN A 318 0.23 -21.76 -5.01
C ASN A 318 -0.51 -20.87 -4.02
N GLN A 319 -0.03 -20.85 -2.78
CA GLN A 319 -0.55 -20.01 -1.70
C GLN A 319 0.60 -19.64 -0.76
N ASP A 320 1.65 -19.05 -1.30
CA ASP A 320 2.93 -18.87 -0.62
C ASP A 320 3.42 -17.42 -0.65
N ILE A 321 4.29 -17.09 0.29
CA ILE A 321 5.06 -15.84 0.27
C ILE A 321 6.39 -16.12 -0.43
N ILE A 322 6.61 -15.46 -1.57
CA ILE A 322 7.84 -15.56 -2.35
C ILE A 322 8.60 -14.23 -2.30
N SER A 323 9.93 -14.28 -2.25
CA SER A 323 10.76 -13.10 -2.46
C SER A 323 11.09 -13.00 -3.94
N MET A 324 10.65 -11.93 -4.59
CA MET A 324 10.96 -11.64 -5.99
C MET A 324 11.79 -10.35 -6.06
N PRO A 325 13.12 -10.42 -5.86
CA PRO A 325 13.99 -9.26 -5.98
C PRO A 325 14.16 -8.91 -7.46
N ASP A 326 13.16 -8.25 -8.04
CA ASP A 326 13.18 -7.77 -9.44
C ASP A 326 13.47 -6.27 -9.58
N LYS A 327 13.68 -5.56 -8.44
CA LYS A 327 13.94 -4.11 -8.36
C LYS A 327 15.16 -3.78 -7.52
#